data_AF-A0AB36GCF5-F1
#
_entry.id   AF-A0AB36GCF5-F1
#
_cell.length_a   1.000
_cell.length_b   1.000
_cell.length_c   1.000
_cell.angle_alpha   90.00
_cell.angle_beta   90.00
_cell.angle_gamma   90.00
#
_symmetry.space_group_name_H-M   'P 1'
#
loop_
_entity.id
_entity.type
_entity.pdbx_description
1 polymer ?
#
loop_
_entity_poly.entity_id
_entity_poly.type
_entity_poly.pdbx_seq_one_letter_code
_entity_poly.pdbx_strand_id
1 'polypeptide(L)'
;MIAVRIVWALLNASKRPAADSFAAKAGHLALYVLMLAVPVIGMIRQYGGGRGPLKVFGVQVMQGSPEKIEWMSNLGNMAHGKLGWLLFALVAGHIVMVVVHRIQGHDVLYRMIGRRS
;
A
#
# COMPACT_ATOMS: atom_id res chain seq x y z
N MET A 1 3.31 -2.32 -8.68
CA MET A 1 4.61 -2.81 -8.15
C MET A 1 4.62 -3.01 -6.61
N ILE A 2 3.49 -3.32 -5.95
CA ILE A 2 3.50 -3.62 -4.50
C ILE A 2 4.01 -5.04 -4.22
N ALA A 3 3.62 -6.02 -5.03
CA ALA A 3 4.13 -7.39 -4.90
C ALA A 3 5.66 -7.43 -5.01
N VAL A 4 6.22 -6.79 -6.06
CA VAL A 4 7.67 -6.62 -6.22
C VAL A 4 8.29 -5.92 -5.01
N ARG A 5 7.67 -4.86 -4.50
CA ARG A 5 8.15 -4.12 -3.32
C ARG A 5 8.13 -4.96 -2.05
N ILE A 6 7.10 -5.79 -1.84
CA ILE A 6 7.00 -6.70 -0.69
C ILE A 6 8.08 -7.78 -0.80
N VAL A 7 8.22 -8.43 -1.96
CA VAL A 7 9.24 -9.45 -2.18
C VAL A 7 10.63 -8.86 -1.95
N TRP A 8 10.95 -7.73 -2.57
CA TRP A 8 12.22 -7.04 -2.35
C TRP A 8 12.42 -6.65 -0.89
N ALA A 9 11.37 -6.20 -0.20
CA ALA A 9 11.45 -5.82 1.20
C ALA A 9 11.74 -7.01 2.12
N LEU A 10 11.14 -8.17 1.86
CA LEU A 10 11.37 -9.42 2.57
C LEU A 10 12.79 -9.96 2.32
N LEU A 11 13.23 -9.99 1.06
CA LEU A 11 14.58 -10.44 0.67
C LEU A 11 15.68 -9.60 1.30
N ASN A 12 15.42 -8.31 1.56
CA ASN A 12 16.38 -7.39 2.17
C ASN A 12 16.09 -7.09 3.65
N ALA A 13 15.17 -7.82 4.29
CA ALA A 13 14.75 -7.52 5.66
C ALA A 13 15.93 -7.55 6.66
N SER A 14 16.84 -8.51 6.51
CA SER A 14 18.05 -8.66 7.35
C SER A 14 19.11 -7.59 7.12
N LYS A 15 19.03 -6.82 6.02
CA LYS A 15 19.99 -5.77 5.66
C LYS A 15 19.50 -4.36 6.02
N ARG A 16 18.32 -4.25 6.63
CA ARG A 16 17.72 -2.96 6.97
C ARG A 16 18.38 -2.41 8.24
N PRO A 17 18.72 -1.11 8.27
CA PRO A 17 19.06 -0.44 9.51
C PRO A 17 17.93 -0.63 10.53
N ALA A 18 18.29 -0.78 11.81
CA ALA A 18 17.30 -0.84 12.87
C ALA A 18 16.41 0.41 12.81
N ALA A 19 15.09 0.21 12.90
CA ALA A 19 14.18 1.35 12.91
C ALA A 19 14.39 2.18 14.18
N ASP A 20 14.50 3.50 14.01
CA ASP A 20 14.90 4.45 15.05
C ASP A 20 13.87 4.55 16.20
N SER A 21 12.63 4.07 16.02
CA SER A 21 11.60 4.03 17.07
C SER A 21 10.50 2.99 16.83
N PHE A 22 9.75 2.65 17.88
CA PHE A 22 8.53 1.83 17.77
C PHE A 22 7.49 2.48 16.85
N ALA A 23 7.32 3.81 16.94
CA ALA A 23 6.38 4.55 16.11
C ALA A 23 6.74 4.42 14.62
N ALA A 24 8.02 4.48 14.26
CA ALA A 24 8.48 4.27 12.89
C ALA A 24 8.18 2.84 12.40
N LYS A 25 8.40 1.82 13.24
CA LYS A 25 8.04 0.42 12.92
C LYS A 25 6.54 0.25 12.68
N ALA A 26 5.71 0.78 13.59
CA ALA A 26 4.27 0.70 13.52
C ALA A 26 3.73 1.43 12.27
N GLY A 27 4.23 2.62 11.99
CA GLY A 27 3.86 3.39 10.79
C GLY A 27 4.21 2.65 9.49
N HIS A 28 5.41 2.07 9.40
CA HIS A 28 5.80 1.27 8.23
C HIS A 28 4.95 0.00 8.08
N LEU A 29 4.66 -0.70 9.17
CA LEU A 29 3.79 -1.87 9.14
C LEU A 29 2.39 -1.50 8.65
N ALA A 30 1.81 -0.42 9.18
CA ALA A 30 0.50 0.08 8.77
C ALA A 30 0.48 0.41 7.26
N LEU A 31 1.52 1.08 6.75
CA LEU A 31 1.65 1.36 5.32
C LEU A 31 1.71 0.07 4.50
N TYR A 32 2.50 -0.93 4.88
CA TYR A 32 2.56 -2.20 4.14
C TYR A 32 1.23 -2.94 4.13
N VAL A 33 0.56 -3.03 5.28
CA VAL A 33 -0.76 -3.67 5.41
C VAL A 33 -1.76 -2.97 4.50
N LEU A 34 -1.84 -1.63 4.55
CA LEU A 34 -2.79 -0.86 3.74
C LEU A 34 -2.47 -0.90 2.24
N MET A 35 -1.20 -0.86 1.88
CA MET A 35 -0.76 -1.00 0.49
C MET A 35 -1.17 -2.35 -0.13
N LEU A 36 -1.35 -3.40 0.68
CA LEU A 36 -1.87 -4.69 0.23
C LEU A 36 -3.41 -4.75 0.32
N ALA A 37 -3.99 -4.30 1.43
CA ALA A 37 -5.42 -4.41 1.69
C ALA A 37 -6.27 -3.61 0.69
N VAL A 38 -5.88 -2.36 0.39
CA VAL A 38 -6.63 -1.48 -0.53
C VAL A 38 -6.80 -2.11 -1.93
N PRO A 39 -5.73 -2.58 -2.62
CA PRO A 39 -5.89 -3.21 -3.93
C PRO A 39 -6.59 -4.56 -3.86
N VAL A 40 -6.39 -5.37 -2.81
CA VAL A 40 -7.10 -6.65 -2.65
C VAL A 40 -8.60 -6.42 -2.53
N ILE A 41 -9.03 -5.48 -1.68
CA ILE A 41 -10.45 -5.11 -1.54
C ILE A 41 -10.98 -4.52 -2.85
N GLY A 42 -10.15 -3.75 -3.57
CA GLY A 42 -10.49 -3.25 -4.90
C GLY A 42 -10.74 -4.38 -5.91
N MET A 43 -9.92 -5.43 -5.91
CA MET A 43 -10.11 -6.62 -6.76
C MET A 43 -11.38 -7.40 -6.38
N ILE A 44 -11.63 -7.60 -5.08
CA ILE A 44 -12.88 -8.22 -4.58
C ILE A 44 -14.10 -7.43 -5.09
N ARG A 45 -14.06 -6.11 -5.00
CA ARG A 45 -15.11 -5.21 -5.49
C ARG A 45 -15.28 -5.30 -7.01
N GLN A 46 -14.18 -5.36 -7.76
CA GLN A 46 -14.20 -5.45 -9.22
C GLN A 46 -14.81 -6.77 -9.67
N TYR A 47 -14.39 -7.88 -9.05
CA TYR A 47 -14.92 -9.21 -9.36
C TYR A 47 -16.41 -9.31 -9.02
N GLY A 48 -16.78 -9.05 -7.76
CA GLY A 48 -18.15 -9.20 -7.27
C GLY A 48 -19.12 -8.11 -7.74
N GLY A 49 -18.62 -7.05 -8.39
CA GLY A 49 -19.45 -5.98 -8.91
C GLY A 49 -20.30 -6.35 -10.13
N GLY A 50 -20.05 -7.50 -10.77
CA GLY A 50 -20.76 -7.91 -11.99
C GLY A 50 -20.55 -6.98 -13.18
N ARG A 51 -19.49 -6.16 -13.18
CA ARG A 51 -19.25 -5.09 -14.17
C ARG A 51 -18.53 -5.58 -15.44
N GLY A 52 -18.50 -6.90 -15.66
CA GLY A 52 -17.68 -7.50 -16.71
C GLY A 52 -16.17 -7.50 -16.39
N PRO A 53 -15.33 -7.87 -17.36
CA PRO A 53 -13.91 -8.11 -17.15
C PRO A 53 -13.11 -6.83 -16.89
N LEU A 54 -12.12 -6.93 -16.01
CA LEU A 54 -11.12 -5.87 -15.82
C LEU A 54 -10.12 -5.93 -16.97
N LYS A 55 -10.04 -4.85 -17.75
CA LYS A 55 -9.04 -4.67 -18.80
C LYS A 55 -8.06 -3.56 -18.41
N VAL A 56 -6.77 -3.85 -18.52
CA VAL A 56 -5.68 -2.90 -18.26
C VAL A 56 -4.83 -2.83 -19.53
N PHE A 57 -4.73 -1.65 -20.13
CA PHE A 57 -4.08 -1.45 -21.44
C PHE A 57 -4.62 -2.38 -22.55
N GLY A 58 -5.93 -2.64 -22.54
CA GLY A 58 -6.58 -3.56 -23.50
C GLY A 58 -6.41 -5.04 -23.19
N VAL A 59 -5.48 -5.42 -22.31
CA VAL A 59 -5.28 -6.80 -21.86
C VAL A 59 -6.27 -7.11 -20.76
N GLN A 60 -6.98 -8.22 -20.91
CA GLN A 60 -7.84 -8.73 -19.86
C GLN A 60 -7.00 -9.32 -18.73
N VAL A 61 -7.10 -8.73 -17.54
CA VAL A 61 -6.32 -9.16 -16.36
C VAL A 61 -7.16 -9.92 -15.35
N MET A 62 -8.49 -9.77 -15.39
CA MET A 62 -9.40 -10.47 -14.49
C MET A 62 -10.77 -10.61 -15.14
N GLN A 63 -11.41 -11.77 -15.01
CA GLN A 63 -12.83 -11.93 -15.32
C GLN A 63 -13.66 -11.27 -14.21
N GLY A 64 -14.79 -10.68 -14.57
CA GLY A 64 -15.81 -10.30 -13.58
C GLY A 64 -16.68 -11.51 -13.22
N SER A 65 -17.36 -11.47 -12.08
CA SER A 65 -18.43 -12.41 -11.80
C SER A 65 -19.55 -12.26 -12.85
N PRO A 66 -20.18 -13.36 -13.31
CA PRO A 66 -21.32 -13.29 -14.24
C PRO A 66 -22.48 -12.46 -13.70
N GLU A 67 -22.72 -12.54 -12.39
CA GLU A 67 -23.74 -11.78 -11.68
C GLU A 67 -23.14 -11.03 -10.49
N LYS A 68 -23.86 -10.03 -9.98
CA LYS A 68 -23.41 -9.24 -8.83
C LYS A 68 -23.41 -10.11 -7.57
N ILE A 69 -22.29 -10.12 -6.86
CA ILE A 69 -22.13 -10.77 -5.56
C ILE A 69 -22.19 -9.70 -4.48
N GLU A 70 -23.32 -9.63 -3.77
CA GLU A 70 -23.63 -8.52 -2.85
C GLU A 70 -22.58 -8.31 -1.77
N TRP A 71 -22.12 -9.36 -1.08
CA TRP A 71 -21.17 -9.20 0.02
C TRP A 71 -19.82 -8.64 -0.45
N MET A 72 -19.35 -9.05 -1.64
CA MET A 72 -18.11 -8.55 -2.24
C MET A 72 -18.22 -7.09 -2.64
N SER A 73 -19.34 -6.74 -3.28
CA SER A 73 -19.65 -5.36 -3.67
C SER A 73 -19.77 -4.47 -2.43
N ASN A 74 -20.46 -4.92 -1.39
CA ASN A 74 -20.70 -4.16 -0.16
C ASN A 74 -19.41 -3.96 0.64
N LEU A 75 -18.61 -5.02 0.82
CA LEU A 75 -17.27 -4.91 1.43
C LEU A 75 -16.41 -3.90 0.68
N GLY A 76 -16.37 -4.03 -0.64
CA GLY A 76 -15.64 -3.13 -1.53
C GLY A 76 -16.07 -1.67 -1.39
N ASN A 77 -17.37 -1.41 -1.48
CA ASN A 77 -17.94 -0.06 -1.42
C ASN A 77 -17.73 0.58 -0.03
N MET A 78 -17.83 -0.20 1.04
CA MET A 78 -17.65 0.30 2.40
C MET A 78 -16.18 0.61 2.72
N ALA A 79 -15.27 -0.28 2.32
CA ALA A 79 -13.90 -0.28 2.81
C ALA A 79 -12.90 0.39 1.86
N HIS A 80 -12.99 0.18 0.55
CA HIS A 80 -11.93 0.59 -0.39
C HIS A 80 -11.66 2.10 -0.33
N GLY A 81 -12.71 2.92 -0.38
CA GLY A 81 -12.56 4.38 -0.33
C GLY A 81 -12.01 4.88 1.01
N LYS A 82 -12.52 4.35 2.13
CA LYS A 82 -12.08 4.73 3.48
C LYS A 82 -10.62 4.35 3.73
N LEU A 83 -10.24 3.12 3.38
CA LEU A 83 -8.87 2.64 3.48
C LEU A 83 -7.92 3.38 2.52
N GLY A 84 -8.41 3.80 1.35
CA GLY A 84 -7.68 4.65 0.42
C GLY A 84 -7.35 6.02 1.03
N TRP A 85 -8.33 6.69 1.63
CA TRP A 85 -8.09 7.95 2.35
C TRP A 85 -7.17 7.80 3.56
N LEU A 86 -7.31 6.71 4.31
CA LEU A 86 -6.42 6.40 5.43
C LEU A 86 -4.97 6.20 4.95
N LEU A 87 -4.78 5.41 3.89
CA LEU A 87 -3.48 5.21 3.27
C LEU A 87 -2.89 6.54 2.78
N PHE A 88 -3.69 7.38 2.13
CA PHE A 88 -3.27 8.70 1.67
C PHE A 88 -2.78 9.57 2.84
N ALA A 89 -3.55 9.65 3.93
CA ALA A 89 -3.17 10.41 5.11
C ALA A 89 -1.86 9.91 5.75
N LEU A 90 -1.69 8.58 5.84
CA LEU A 90 -0.46 7.99 6.38
C LEU A 90 0.75 8.22 5.47
N VAL A 91 0.57 8.17 4.14
CA VAL A 91 1.63 8.50 3.19
C VAL A 91 2.04 9.97 3.32
N ALA A 92 1.07 10.89 3.41
CA ALA A 92 1.35 12.31 3.63
C ALA A 92 2.09 12.53 4.95
N GLY A 93 1.62 11.95 6.05
CA GLY A 93 2.29 12.00 7.35
C GLY A 93 3.69 11.40 7.32
N HIS A 94 3.88 10.29 6.60
CA HIS A 94 5.20 9.68 6.42
C HIS A 94 6.18 10.61 5.69
N ILE A 95 5.73 11.30 4.63
CA ILE A 95 6.54 12.28 3.91
C ILE A 95 6.90 13.47 4.83
N VAL A 96 5.93 13.98 5.59
CA VAL A 96 6.17 15.05 6.58
C VAL A 96 7.23 14.62 7.59
N MET A 97 7.17 13.38 8.11
CA MET A 97 8.16 12.88 9.07
C MET A 97 9.57 12.78 8.48
N VAL A 98 9.72 12.45 7.20
CA VAL A 98 11.04 12.50 6.53
C VAL A 98 11.60 13.92 6.55
N VAL A 99 10.76 14.93 6.29
CA VAL A 99 11.18 16.35 6.35
C VAL A 99 11.51 16.77 7.78
N VAL A 100 10.70 16.38 8.77
CA VAL A 100 10.95 16.68 10.19
C VAL A 100 12.29 16.10 10.63
N HIS A 101 12.57 14.83 10.30
CA HIS A 101 13.85 14.20 10.63
C HIS A 101 15.04 14.92 9.97
N ARG A 102 14.90 15.35 8.70
CA ARG A 102 15.91 16.17 8.01
C ARG A 102 16.17 17.50 8.75
N ILE A 103 15.12 18.21 9.16
CA ILE A 103 15.23 19.49 9.90
C ILE A 103 15.86 19.28 11.29
N GLN A 104 15.59 18.15 11.94
CA GLN A 104 16.19 17.77 13.22
C GLN A 104 17.66 17.31 13.11
N GLY A 105 18.24 17.28 11.90
CA GLY A 105 19.62 16.84 11.67
C GLY A 105 19.78 15.34 11.42
N HIS A 106 18.69 14.58 11.42
CA HIS A 106 18.68 13.14 11.13
C HIS A 106 18.24 12.90 9.68
N ASP A 107 19.16 13.03 8.71
CA ASP A 107 18.76 12.78 7.32
C ASP A 107 18.59 11.29 7.00
N VAL A 108 17.34 10.83 7.10
CA VAL A 108 16.93 9.47 6.77
C VAL A 108 16.73 9.24 5.27
N LEU A 109 16.69 10.30 4.45
CA LEU A 109 16.40 10.19 3.01
C LEU A 109 17.48 9.42 2.26
N TYR A 110 18.76 9.61 2.62
CA TYR A 110 19.88 8.90 1.99
C TYR A 110 19.76 7.38 2.12
N ARG A 111 19.26 6.90 3.27
CA ARG A 111 18.98 5.49 3.53
C ARG A 111 17.84 4.95 2.66
N MET A 112 16.91 5.80 2.21
CA MET A 112 15.79 5.40 1.35
C MET A 112 16.17 5.34 -0.13
N ILE A 113 17.06 6.22 -0.59
CA ILE A 113 17.49 6.32 -1.99
C ILE A 113 18.73 5.47 -2.32
N GLY A 114 19.26 4.73 -1.34
CA GLY A 114 20.39 3.81 -1.53
C GLY A 114 21.77 4.48 -1.64
N ARG A 115 21.89 5.74 -1.21
CA ARG A 115 23.18 6.43 -1.12
C ARG A 115 23.78 6.21 0.27
N ARG A 116 25.07 5.87 0.33
CA ARG A 116 25.83 5.95 1.59
C ARG A 116 26.03 7.44 1.90
N SER A 117 25.67 7.83 3.12
CA SER A 117 25.90 9.18 3.66
C SER A 117 27.37 9.54 3.62
#